data_AF-A0A928R7Z9-F1
#
_entry.id   AF-A0A928R7Z9-F1
#
_cell.length_a   1.000
_cell.length_b   1.000
_cell.length_c   1.000
_cell.angle_alpha   90.00
_cell.angle_beta   90.00
_cell.angle_gamma   90.00
#
_symmetry.space_group_name_H-M   'P 1'
#
loop_
_entity.id
_entity.type
_entity.pdbx_description
1 polymer ?
#
loop_
_entity_poly.entity_id
_entity_poly.type
_entity_poly.pdbx_seq_one_letter_code
_entity_poly.pdbx_strand_id
1 'polypeptide(L)'
;MILEDFHVHSTYCDGNNSLEEMVRAAVDLKMSRIGFSGHAYTSFDDTYCMSLEDTVRYAEDIAELKEKYKGKIEILCGLEMDYFSDAPNIETDYL
;
A
#
# COMPACT_ATOMS: atom_id res chain seq x y z
N MET A 1 -13.98 -3.58 -19.54
CA MET A 1 -12.67 -3.90 -18.93
C MET A 1 -12.67 -3.23 -17.58
N ILE A 2 -12.40 -3.98 -16.52
CA ILE A 2 -12.27 -3.43 -15.16
C ILE A 2 -10.82 -2.94 -15.04
N LEU A 3 -10.62 -1.70 -14.60
CA LEU A 3 -9.28 -1.11 -14.47
C LEU A 3 -8.89 -1.11 -12.99
N GLU A 4 -7.91 -1.95 -12.67
CA GLU A 4 -7.43 -2.22 -11.32
C GLU A 4 -5.91 -2.40 -11.36
N ASP A 5 -5.25 -2.02 -10.28
CA ASP A 5 -3.84 -2.31 -10.04
C ASP A 5 -3.67 -2.64 -8.56
N PHE A 6 -3.04 -3.77 -8.27
CA PHE A 6 -2.84 -4.28 -6.92
C PHE A 6 -1.37 -4.37 -6.56
N HIS A 7 -0.48 -3.82 -7.36
CA HIS A 7 0.94 -3.82 -7.11
C HIS A 7 1.48 -2.41 -7.35
N VAL A 8 1.19 -1.51 -6.40
CA VAL A 8 1.73 -0.16 -6.40
C VAL A 8 2.45 0.15 -5.10
N HIS A 9 3.55 0.89 -5.24
CA HIS A 9 4.40 1.34 -4.16
C HIS A 9 4.17 2.82 -3.85
N SER A 10 4.58 3.24 -2.65
CA SER A 10 4.47 4.65 -2.22
C SER A 10 5.76 5.12 -1.54
N THR A 11 5.80 6.37 -1.14
CA THR A 11 6.93 6.96 -0.38
C THR A 11 7.21 6.30 0.98
N TYR A 12 6.38 5.32 1.39
CA TYR A 12 6.68 4.47 2.54
C TYR A 12 7.83 3.48 2.27
N CYS A 13 8.09 3.13 1.01
CA CYS A 13 9.20 2.28 0.58
C CYS A 13 9.98 3.01 -0.53
N ASP A 14 10.26 2.34 -1.65
CA ASP A 14 11.02 2.86 -2.79
C ASP A 14 10.15 3.57 -3.85
N GLY A 15 8.86 3.76 -3.56
CA GLY A 15 7.94 4.52 -4.41
C GLY A 15 8.16 6.03 -4.35
N ASN A 16 7.79 6.73 -5.44
CA ASN A 16 8.01 8.17 -5.56
C ASN A 16 6.81 9.05 -5.16
N ASN A 17 5.62 8.45 -5.02
CA ASN A 17 4.38 9.19 -4.78
C ASN A 17 3.77 8.79 -3.44
N SER A 18 3.12 9.74 -2.78
CA SER A 18 2.35 9.47 -1.57
C SER A 18 1.14 8.58 -1.89
N LEU A 19 0.63 7.89 -0.87
CA LEU A 19 -0.59 7.10 -0.98
C LEU A 19 -1.76 7.92 -1.55
N GLU A 20 -1.97 9.15 -1.07
CA GLU A 20 -3.08 9.99 -1.54
C GLU A 20 -2.91 10.44 -3.00
N GLU A 21 -1.69 10.76 -3.46
CA GLU A 21 -1.44 11.10 -4.86
C GLU A 21 -1.81 9.93 -5.79
N MET A 22 -1.43 8.71 -5.39
CA MET A 22 -1.76 7.48 -6.13
C MET A 22 -3.26 7.23 -6.16
N VAL A 23 -3.95 7.36 -5.02
CA VAL A 23 -5.42 7.23 -4.95
C VAL A 23 -6.11 8.27 -5.84
N ARG A 24 -5.66 9.53 -5.81
CA ARG A 24 -6.24 10.59 -6.67
C ARG A 24 -6.08 10.26 -8.15
N ALA A 25 -4.89 9.84 -8.56
CA ALA A 25 -4.65 9.42 -9.94
C ALA A 25 -5.55 8.24 -10.35
N ALA A 26 -5.71 7.25 -9.47
CA ALA A 26 -6.59 6.11 -9.73
C ALA A 26 -8.07 6.50 -9.87
N VAL A 27 -8.55 7.45 -9.05
CA VAL A 27 -9.89 8.03 -9.18
C VAL A 27 -10.06 8.77 -10.50
N ASP A 28 -9.08 9.59 -10.90
CA ASP A 28 -9.12 10.34 -12.17
C ASP A 28 -9.13 9.41 -13.38
N LEU A 29 -8.44 8.26 -13.28
CA LEU A 29 -8.45 7.17 -14.26
C LEU A 29 -9.72 6.31 -14.21
N LYS A 30 -10.64 6.56 -13.25
CA LYS A 30 -11.87 5.80 -13.03
C LYS A 30 -11.61 4.31 -12.76
N MET A 31 -10.54 4.01 -12.04
CA MET A 31 -10.26 2.66 -11.54
C MET A 31 -11.35 2.23 -10.55
N SER A 32 -11.71 0.96 -10.58
CA SER A 32 -12.60 0.39 -9.55
C SER A 32 -11.86 0.17 -8.24
N ARG A 33 -10.59 -0.25 -8.32
CA ARG A 33 -9.76 -0.59 -7.16
C ARG A 33 -8.31 -0.19 -7.35
N ILE A 34 -7.65 0.11 -6.24
CA ILE A 34 -6.18 0.22 -6.14
C ILE A 34 -5.71 -0.52 -4.88
N GLY A 35 -4.69 -1.35 -5.02
CA GLY A 35 -4.07 -2.06 -3.90
C GLY A 35 -2.61 -1.64 -3.75
N PHE A 36 -2.27 -1.16 -2.56
CA PHE A 36 -0.89 -0.87 -2.20
C PHE A 36 -0.17 -2.13 -1.73
N SER A 37 1.06 -2.32 -2.19
CA SER A 37 1.91 -3.47 -1.88
C SER A 37 3.27 -3.02 -1.40
N GLY A 38 3.32 -2.26 -0.30
CA GLY A 38 4.60 -1.81 0.25
C GLY A 38 5.51 -2.98 0.63
N HIS A 39 6.82 -2.83 0.41
CA HIS A 39 7.82 -3.83 0.76
C HIS A 39 7.80 -4.17 2.25
N ALA A 40 7.58 -5.45 2.56
CA ALA A 40 7.54 -5.95 3.93
C ALA A 40 8.92 -5.90 4.60
N TYR A 41 8.92 -5.64 5.90
CA TYR A 41 10.14 -5.51 6.68
C TYR A 41 11.05 -6.74 6.54
N THR A 42 12.34 -6.48 6.29
CA THR A 42 13.37 -7.51 6.19
C THR A 42 14.49 -7.19 7.17
N SER A 43 14.58 -7.96 8.26
CA SER A 43 15.45 -7.67 9.41
C SER A 43 16.95 -7.47 9.13
N PHE A 44 17.46 -7.92 7.98
CA PHE A 44 18.87 -7.79 7.60
C PHE A 44 19.15 -6.78 6.48
N ASP A 45 18.13 -6.18 5.88
CA ASP A 45 18.27 -5.15 4.83
C ASP A 45 17.08 -4.19 4.86
N ASP A 46 17.30 -3.01 5.44
CA ASP A 46 16.29 -1.96 5.61
C ASP A 46 16.32 -0.92 4.47
N THR A 47 17.11 -1.13 3.42
CA THR A 47 17.36 -0.10 2.40
C THR A 47 16.22 0.11 1.41
N TYR A 48 15.28 -0.84 1.36
CA TYR A 48 14.18 -0.85 0.38
C TYR A 48 12.79 -1.10 1.01
N CYS A 49 12.74 -1.69 2.21
CA CYS A 49 11.50 -2.04 2.89
C CYS A 49 11.05 -1.00 3.93
N MET A 50 9.77 -1.06 4.30
CA MET A 50 9.27 -0.28 5.44
C MET A 50 9.86 -0.78 6.75
N SER A 51 10.11 0.14 7.68
CA SER A 51 10.33 -0.23 9.08
C SER A 51 9.06 -0.84 9.69
N LEU A 52 9.18 -1.57 10.81
CA LEU A 52 8.00 -2.08 11.52
C LEU A 52 7.06 -0.94 11.98
N GLU A 53 7.61 0.21 12.38
CA GLU A 53 6.83 1.38 12.77
C GLU A 53 6.11 2.00 11.57
N ASP A 54 6.83 2.18 10.46
CA ASP A 54 6.25 2.72 9.24
C ASP A 54 5.23 1.78 8.62
N THR A 55 5.36 0.46 8.81
CA THR A 55 4.36 -0.52 8.35
C THR A 55 3.02 -0.33 9.09
N VAL A 56 3.05 0.01 10.38
CA VAL A 56 1.83 0.36 11.14
C VAL A 56 1.23 1.65 10.62
N ARG A 57 2.06 2.70 10.45
CA ARG A 57 1.61 4.01 9.95
C ARG A 57 1.04 3.92 8.53
N TYR A 58 1.65 3.10 7.68
CA TYR A 58 1.17 2.78 6.33
C TYR A 58 -0.24 2.21 6.35
N ALA A 59 -0.51 1.24 7.25
CA ALA A 59 -1.84 0.64 7.38
C ALA A 59 -2.88 1.65 7.91
N GLU A 60 -2.50 2.48 8.89
CA GLU A 60 -3.34 3.54 9.44
C GLU A 60 -3.71 4.58 8.36
N ASP A 61 -2.72 5.08 7.61
CA ASP A 61 -2.93 6.04 6.53
C ASP A 61 -3.82 5.46 5.42
N ILE A 62 -3.63 4.18 5.04
CA ILE A 62 -4.51 3.53 4.07
C ILE A 62 -5.94 3.40 4.62
N ALA A 63 -6.11 3.08 5.91
CA ALA A 63 -7.44 3.01 6.53
C ALA A 63 -8.15 4.37 6.51
N GLU A 64 -7.43 5.47 6.76
CA GLU A 64 -7.97 6.83 6.62
C GLU A 64 -8.38 7.13 5.17
N LEU A 65 -7.55 6.75 4.20
CA LEU A 65 -7.85 6.93 2.78
C LEU A 65 -9.07 6.10 2.34
N LYS A 66 -9.20 4.85 2.82
CA LYS A 66 -10.37 3.99 2.58
C LYS A 66 -11.67 4.71 2.97
N GLU A 67 -11.70 5.37 4.13
CA GLU A 67 -12.89 6.13 4.54
C GLU A 67 -13.05 7.44 3.76
N LYS A 68 -11.97 8.19 3.53
CA LYS A 68 -11.99 9.47 2.79
C LYS A 68 -12.47 9.31 1.34
N TYR A 69 -12.17 8.19 0.70
CA TYR A 69 -12.50 7.91 -0.70
C TYR A 69 -13.64 6.90 -0.88
N LYS A 70 -14.34 6.56 0.20
CA LYS A 70 -15.47 5.64 0.20
C LYS A 70 -16.51 5.99 -0.86
N GLY A 71 -16.89 4.99 -1.64
CA GLY A 71 -17.84 5.13 -2.76
C GLY A 71 -17.27 5.78 -4.02
N LYS A 72 -15.98 6.17 -4.04
CA LYS A 72 -15.28 6.67 -5.24
C LYS A 72 -14.38 5.60 -5.86
N ILE A 73 -13.61 4.91 -5.03
CA ILE A 73 -12.71 3.81 -5.39
C ILE A 73 -12.57 2.89 -4.18
N GLU A 74 -12.37 1.59 -4.41
CA GLU A 74 -12.00 0.65 -3.35
C GLU A 74 -10.47 0.64 -3.20
N ILE A 75 -9.98 0.92 -2.00
CA ILE A 75 -8.55 0.97 -1.71
C ILE A 75 -8.23 -0.27 -0.87
N LEU A 76 -7.14 -0.98 -1.18
CA LEU A 76 -6.69 -2.17 -0.46
C LEU A 76 -5.30 -1.94 0.15
N CYS A 77 -5.09 -2.52 1.33
CA CYS A 77 -3.84 -2.51 2.08
C CYS A 77 -3.20 -3.89 1.98
N GLY A 78 -2.20 -4.05 1.13
CA GLY A 78 -1.38 -5.25 1.04
C GLY A 78 0.07 -4.98 1.43
N LEU A 79 0.84 -6.05 1.47
CA LEU A 79 2.30 -6.00 1.54
C LEU A 79 2.87 -6.84 0.40
N GLU A 80 3.99 -6.40 -0.17
CA GLU A 80 4.81 -7.28 -1.01
C GLU A 80 5.74 -8.08 -0.08
N MET A 81 5.51 -9.38 -0.01
CA MET A 81 6.34 -10.29 0.78
C MET A 81 7.54 -10.76 -0.05
N ASP A 82 8.71 -10.19 0.20
CA ASP A 82 9.96 -10.73 -0.34
C ASP A 82 10.25 -12.11 0.27
N TYR A 83 11.07 -12.90 -0.43
CA TYR A 83 11.35 -14.29 -0.03
C TYR A 83 11.88 -14.43 1.40
N PHE A 84 12.54 -13.40 1.92
CA PHE A 84 13.11 -13.36 3.27
C PHE A 84 12.47 -12.31 4.19
N SER A 85 11.35 -11.72 3.80
CA SER A 85 10.64 -10.77 4.67
C SER A 85 10.15 -11.46 5.95
N ASP A 86 10.15 -10.69 7.03
CA ASP A 86 9.57 -11.12 8.29
C ASP A 86 8.04 -11.12 8.20
N ALA A 87 7.40 -11.88 9.10
CA ALA A 87 5.94 -11.91 9.15
C ALA A 87 5.36 -10.50 9.43
N PRO A 88 4.27 -10.09 8.75
CA PRO A 88 3.65 -8.79 8.96
C PRO A 88 3.27 -8.53 10.42
N ASN A 89 3.45 -7.28 10.86
CA ASN A 89 3.01 -6.78 12.17
C ASN A 89 1.65 -6.05 12.13
N ILE A 90 0.96 -6.13 10.99
CA ILE A 90 -0.36 -5.52 10.72
C ILE A 90 -1.30 -6.56 10.11
N GLU A 91 -2.61 -6.29 10.14
CA GLU A 91 -3.56 -7.00 9.29
C GLU A 91 -3.54 -6.41 7.87
N THR A 92 -3.59 -7.28 6.87
CA THR A 92 -3.61 -6.89 5.45
C THR A 92 -4.78 -7.53 4.73
N ASP A 93 -5.22 -6.89 3.64
CA ASP A 93 -6.22 -7.45 2.73
C ASP A 93 -5.61 -8.57 1.86
N TYR A 94 -4.30 -8.50 1.58
CA TYR A 94 -3.53 -9.50 0.83
C TYR A 94 -2.02 -9.41 1.11
N LEU A 95 -1.29 -10.43 0.65
CA LEU A 95 0.17 -10.58 0.70
C LEU A 95 0.70 -11.02 -0.68
#